data_AF-A0A9E3RP15-F1
#
_entry.id   AF-A0A9E3RP15-F1
#
_cell.length_a   1.000
_cell.length_b   1.000
_cell.length_c   1.000
_cell.angle_alpha   90.00
_cell.angle_beta   90.00
_cell.angle_gamma   90.00
#
_symmetry.space_group_name_H-M   'P 1'
#
loop_
_entity.id
_entity.type
_entity.pdbx_description
1 polymer ?
#
loop_
_entity_poly.entity_id
_entity_poly.type
_entity_poly.pdbx_seq_one_letter_code
_entity_poly.pdbx_strand_id
1 'polypeptide(L)'
;MRLCAIALGGLFLAVSLSGCLVDMMASTAIEGTLQAEQMSTYKKTLDNVKGDTSELELTKAIQAYQAENGKNPASLQDLVPSYFTVLPTKPDGSQFDYDPATGRIGGGPSAMMNAASASSSASDQAKLQQIREAIGKFAAATGFYPGNLQQLVPVYLPSLPKEANGNDFTYDPSTGSVNSAAQARAARQVLSGQSLQRQPMGGGGGPMAETMTGIGISNQLDNMSSAGSSAVGTRVRGDARGIGQEHDQQQQAAMDNLGL
;
A
#
# COMPACT_ATOMS: atom_id res chain seq x y z
N MET A 1 44.97 -32.10 -57.61
CA MET A 1 45.27 -31.29 -56.41
C MET A 1 44.04 -30.55 -55.84
N ARG A 2 42.81 -31.09 -55.92
CA ARG A 2 41.61 -30.46 -55.33
C ARG A 2 40.89 -31.33 -54.27
N LEU A 3 41.29 -32.59 -54.10
CA LEU A 3 40.74 -33.47 -53.07
C LEU A 3 41.40 -33.32 -51.69
N CYS A 4 42.61 -32.75 -51.59
CA CYS A 4 43.32 -32.65 -50.31
C CYS A 4 42.84 -31.48 -49.42
N ALA A 5 42.13 -30.50 -49.98
CA ALA A 5 41.69 -29.31 -49.24
C ALA A 5 40.37 -29.49 -48.48
N ILE A 6 39.58 -30.52 -48.80
CA ILE A 6 38.25 -30.73 -48.18
C ILE A 6 38.37 -31.59 -46.91
N ALA A 7 39.37 -32.48 -46.83
CA ALA A 7 39.56 -33.35 -45.67
C ALA A 7 40.09 -32.62 -44.42
N LEU A 8 40.80 -31.50 -44.58
CA LEU A 8 41.35 -30.75 -43.44
C LEU A 8 40.33 -29.81 -42.77
N GLY A 9 39.26 -29.42 -43.47
CA GLY A 9 38.22 -28.53 -42.94
C GLY A 9 37.16 -29.25 -42.09
N GLY A 10 36.86 -30.51 -42.39
CA GLY A 10 35.85 -31.29 -41.67
C GLY A 10 36.29 -31.71 -40.26
N LEU A 11 37.59 -31.92 -40.04
CA LEU A 11 38.11 -32.36 -38.74
C LEU A 11 38.09 -31.22 -37.70
N PHE A 12 38.26 -29.97 -38.12
CA PHE A 12 38.25 -28.81 -37.20
C PHE A 12 36.84 -28.41 -36.74
N LEU A 13 35.81 -28.69 -37.56
CA LEU A 13 34.41 -28.43 -37.22
C LEU A 13 33.84 -29.49 -36.25
N ALA A 14 34.38 -30.72 -36.26
CA ALA A 14 33.94 -31.80 -35.37
C ALA A 14 34.49 -31.66 -33.94
N VAL A 15 35.70 -31.11 -33.76
CA VAL A 15 36.35 -30.97 -32.44
C VAL A 15 35.79 -29.77 -31.65
N SER A 16 35.24 -28.76 -32.32
CA SER A 16 34.67 -27.57 -31.68
C SER A 16 33.28 -27.78 -31.08
N LEU A 17 32.51 -28.78 -31.53
CA LEU A 17 31.20 -29.11 -30.93
C LEU A 17 31.30 -30.05 -29.72
N SER A 18 32.37 -30.84 -29.59
CA SER A 18 32.56 -31.77 -28.46
C SER A 18 33.07 -31.11 -27.17
N GLY A 19 33.47 -29.84 -27.21
CA GLY A 19 34.03 -29.12 -26.06
C GLY A 19 33.02 -28.50 -25.08
N CYS A 20 31.74 -28.36 -25.45
CA CYS A 20 30.71 -27.77 -24.59
C CYS A 20 29.87 -28.79 -23.80
N LEU A 21 30.02 -30.09 -24.04
CA LEU A 21 29.16 -31.12 -23.44
C LEU A 21 29.66 -31.65 -22.09
N VAL A 22 30.94 -31.43 -21.74
CA VAL A 22 31.51 -31.98 -20.49
C VAL A 22 31.39 -31.00 -19.30
N ASP A 23 31.16 -29.70 -19.56
CA ASP A 23 30.94 -28.68 -18.51
C ASP A 23 29.50 -28.70 -17.96
N MET A 24 28.50 -29.14 -18.75
CA MET A 24 27.11 -29.14 -18.30
C MET A 24 26.76 -30.29 -17.32
N MET A 25 27.49 -31.41 -17.32
CA MET A 25 27.18 -32.51 -16.39
C MET A 25 27.76 -32.32 -14.98
N ALA A 26 28.80 -31.49 -14.82
CA ALA A 26 29.30 -31.12 -13.49
C ALA A 26 28.44 -30.01 -12.83
N SER A 27 27.78 -29.16 -13.63
CA SER A 27 26.92 -28.08 -13.11
C SER A 27 25.61 -28.59 -12.49
N THR A 28 25.06 -29.72 -12.98
CA THR A 28 23.77 -30.24 -12.50
C THR A 28 23.80 -30.83 -11.08
N ALA A 29 24.98 -31.17 -10.54
CA ALA A 29 25.08 -31.68 -9.17
C ALA A 29 25.17 -30.55 -8.11
N ILE A 30 25.58 -29.34 -8.52
CA ILE A 30 25.70 -28.17 -7.63
C ILE A 30 24.41 -27.34 -7.63
N GLU A 31 23.62 -27.39 -8.71
CA GLU A 31 22.34 -26.66 -8.81
C GLU A 31 21.20 -27.27 -7.98
N GLY A 32 21.30 -28.55 -7.56
CA GLY A 32 20.27 -29.23 -6.79
C GLY A 32 20.08 -28.70 -5.36
N THR A 33 21.13 -28.18 -4.72
CA THR A 33 21.04 -27.63 -3.35
C THR A 33 20.61 -26.16 -3.36
N LEU A 34 20.99 -25.38 -4.37
CA LEU A 34 20.62 -23.97 -4.47
C LEU A 34 19.12 -23.78 -4.76
N GLN A 35 18.52 -24.65 -5.58
CA GLN A 35 17.08 -24.60 -5.85
C GLN A 35 16.23 -24.95 -4.61
N ALA A 36 16.70 -25.86 -3.76
CA ALA A 36 16.00 -26.23 -2.53
C ALA A 36 15.95 -25.07 -1.51
N GLU A 37 17.01 -24.27 -1.43
CA GLU A 37 17.06 -23.11 -0.54
C GLU A 37 16.14 -21.97 -1.03
N GLN A 38 16.14 -21.72 -2.35
CA GLN A 38 15.20 -20.75 -2.95
C GLN A 38 13.74 -21.18 -2.74
N MET A 39 13.41 -22.46 -2.93
CA MET A 39 12.06 -22.98 -2.68
C MET A 39 11.60 -22.78 -1.24
N SER A 40 12.49 -22.88 -0.24
CA SER A 40 12.11 -22.67 1.18
C SER A 40 11.71 -21.22 1.47
N THR A 41 12.36 -20.25 0.80
CA THR A 41 12.03 -18.83 0.93
C THR A 41 10.72 -18.50 0.21
N TYR A 42 10.53 -19.06 -1.00
CA TYR A 42 9.26 -18.91 -1.72
C TYR A 42 8.10 -19.51 -0.93
N LYS A 43 8.26 -20.69 -0.31
CA LYS A 43 7.23 -21.30 0.55
C LYS A 43 6.81 -20.38 1.69
N LYS A 44 7.76 -19.78 2.41
CA LYS A 44 7.45 -18.82 3.49
C LYS A 44 6.66 -17.61 2.97
N THR A 45 7.04 -17.05 1.83
CA THR A 45 6.29 -15.93 1.22
C THR A 45 4.88 -16.36 0.82
N LEU A 46 4.73 -17.55 0.23
CA LEU A 46 3.46 -18.08 -0.23
C LEU A 46 2.53 -18.45 0.95
N ASP A 47 3.09 -18.99 2.03
CA ASP A 47 2.36 -19.31 3.25
C ASP A 47 1.91 -18.03 3.97
N ASN A 48 2.76 -16.99 4.01
CA ASN A 48 2.37 -15.68 4.53
C ASN A 48 1.22 -15.06 3.71
N VAL A 49 1.31 -15.08 2.38
CA VAL A 49 0.25 -14.54 1.50
C VAL A 49 -1.07 -15.31 1.66
N LYS A 50 -1.02 -16.64 1.79
CA LYS A 50 -2.22 -17.46 2.06
C LYS A 50 -2.85 -17.11 3.41
N GLY A 51 -2.04 -16.84 4.43
CA GLY A 51 -2.51 -16.36 5.73
C GLY A 51 -3.28 -15.05 5.59
N ASP A 52 -2.70 -14.08 4.88
CA ASP A 52 -3.28 -12.75 4.69
C ASP A 52 -4.61 -12.79 3.91
N THR A 53 -4.71 -13.60 2.85
CA THR A 53 -5.96 -13.73 2.08
C THR A 53 -7.08 -14.32 2.91
N SER A 54 -6.77 -15.32 3.74
CA SER A 54 -7.75 -16.02 4.58
C SER A 54 -8.31 -15.08 5.66
N GLU A 55 -7.45 -14.31 6.31
CA GLU A 55 -7.85 -13.32 7.32
C GLU A 55 -8.71 -12.20 6.72
N LEU A 56 -8.36 -11.75 5.51
CA LEU A 56 -9.12 -10.73 4.79
C LEU A 56 -10.53 -11.22 4.43
N GLU A 57 -10.66 -12.43 3.90
CA GLU A 57 -11.96 -13.03 3.58
C GLU A 57 -12.83 -13.15 4.83
N LEU A 58 -12.25 -13.63 5.93
CA LEU A 58 -12.95 -13.78 7.21
C LEU A 58 -13.40 -12.42 7.77
N THR A 59 -12.56 -11.38 7.67
CA THR A 59 -12.91 -10.00 8.06
C THR A 59 -14.09 -9.46 7.25
N LYS A 60 -14.11 -9.69 5.93
CA LYS A 60 -15.22 -9.27 5.07
C LYS A 60 -16.53 -9.97 5.44
N ALA A 61 -16.48 -11.26 5.74
CA ALA A 61 -17.66 -12.01 6.17
C ALA A 61 -18.20 -11.53 7.53
N ILE A 62 -17.31 -11.23 8.50
CA ILE A 62 -17.72 -10.65 9.79
C ILE A 62 -18.41 -9.29 9.57
N GLN A 63 -17.85 -8.43 8.71
CA GLN A 63 -18.47 -7.14 8.37
C GLN A 63 -19.84 -7.31 7.70
N ALA A 64 -19.97 -8.27 6.78
CA ALA A 64 -21.25 -8.59 6.14
C ALA A 64 -22.29 -9.08 7.18
N TYR A 65 -21.90 -10.00 8.07
CA TYR A 65 -22.75 -10.48 9.15
C TYR A 65 -23.21 -9.35 10.07
N GLN A 66 -22.28 -8.45 10.44
CA GLN A 66 -22.59 -7.29 11.27
C GLN A 66 -23.56 -6.34 10.57
N ALA A 67 -23.38 -6.10 9.27
CA ALA A 67 -24.27 -5.25 8.49
C ALA A 67 -25.70 -5.82 8.39
N GLU A 68 -25.84 -7.14 8.29
CA GLU A 68 -27.15 -7.80 8.17
C GLU A 68 -27.86 -7.99 9.52
N ASN A 69 -27.11 -8.27 10.59
CA ASN A 69 -27.68 -8.61 11.91
C ASN A 69 -27.59 -7.46 12.93
N GLY A 70 -26.88 -6.39 12.61
CA GLY A 70 -26.62 -5.25 13.51
C GLY A 70 -25.71 -5.58 14.69
N LYS A 71 -25.10 -6.77 14.72
CA LYS A 71 -24.22 -7.26 15.79
C LYS A 71 -23.14 -8.17 15.25
N ASN A 72 -21.99 -8.22 15.92
CA ASN A 72 -20.92 -9.17 15.60
C ASN A 72 -21.39 -10.61 15.84
N PRO A 73 -20.88 -11.59 15.08
CA PRO A 73 -21.16 -13.00 15.36
C PRO A 73 -20.61 -13.38 16.75
N ALA A 74 -21.27 -14.29 17.45
CA ALA A 74 -20.79 -14.73 18.76
C ALA A 74 -19.56 -15.64 18.62
N SER A 75 -19.47 -16.32 17.47
CA SER A 75 -18.35 -17.18 17.09
C SER A 75 -18.17 -17.21 15.57
N LEU A 76 -16.99 -17.60 15.10
CA LEU A 76 -16.75 -17.76 13.67
C LEU A 76 -17.64 -18.86 13.05
N GLN A 77 -18.14 -19.80 13.85
CA GLN A 77 -19.07 -20.84 13.40
C GLN A 77 -20.43 -20.28 12.95
N ASP A 78 -20.84 -19.10 13.43
CA ASP A 78 -22.09 -18.46 12.99
C ASP A 78 -22.03 -17.99 11.53
N LEU A 79 -20.83 -17.87 10.95
CA LEU A 79 -20.63 -17.50 9.55
C LEU A 79 -20.85 -18.69 8.59
N VAL A 80 -20.93 -19.92 9.12
CA VAL A 80 -21.16 -21.14 8.36
C VAL A 80 -22.61 -21.60 8.57
N PRO A 81 -23.36 -21.98 7.51
CA PRO A 81 -22.94 -22.10 6.11
C PRO A 81 -23.13 -20.83 5.26
N SER A 82 -23.68 -19.76 5.84
CA SER A 82 -24.23 -18.63 5.06
C SER A 82 -23.17 -17.82 4.30
N TYR A 83 -21.99 -17.60 4.88
CA TYR A 83 -20.89 -16.85 4.24
C TYR A 83 -19.74 -17.77 3.81
N PHE A 84 -19.56 -18.90 4.50
CA PHE A 84 -18.55 -19.90 4.17
C PHE A 84 -19.12 -21.30 4.21
N THR A 85 -18.71 -22.14 3.25
CA THR A 85 -18.99 -23.57 3.31
C THR A 85 -18.17 -24.27 4.40
N VAL A 86 -16.92 -23.86 4.56
CA VAL A 86 -15.97 -24.34 5.58
C VAL A 86 -15.13 -23.16 6.04
N LEU A 87 -14.89 -23.06 7.34
CA LEU A 87 -14.03 -22.03 7.93
C LEU A 87 -12.59 -22.19 7.44
N PRO A 88 -11.96 -21.15 6.86
CA PRO A 88 -10.55 -21.21 6.52
C PRO A 88 -9.71 -21.30 7.79
N THR A 89 -8.67 -22.13 7.74
CA THR A 89 -7.68 -22.28 8.82
C THR A 89 -6.40 -21.54 8.45
N LYS A 90 -5.59 -21.21 9.45
CA LYS A 90 -4.26 -20.64 9.21
C LYS A 90 -3.35 -21.62 8.45
N PRO A 91 -2.22 -21.16 7.87
CA PRO A 91 -1.26 -22.02 7.19
C PRO A 91 -0.68 -23.13 8.08
N ASP A 92 -0.60 -22.91 9.40
CA ASP A 92 -0.19 -23.91 10.39
C ASP A 92 -1.32 -24.89 10.78
N GLY A 93 -2.51 -24.73 10.20
CA GLY A 93 -3.69 -25.55 10.46
C GLY A 93 -4.48 -25.17 11.71
N SER A 94 -3.98 -24.23 12.52
CA SER A 94 -4.74 -23.73 13.67
C SER A 94 -5.90 -22.82 13.25
N GLN A 95 -6.88 -22.67 14.15
CA GLN A 95 -8.00 -21.76 13.94
C GLN A 95 -7.58 -20.30 14.17
N PHE A 96 -8.30 -19.40 13.52
CA PHE A 96 -8.18 -17.97 13.77
C PHE A 96 -8.70 -17.64 15.18
N ASP A 97 -7.95 -16.82 15.91
CA ASP A 97 -8.41 -16.31 17.19
C ASP A 97 -9.45 -15.23 16.90
N TYR A 98 -10.57 -15.19 17.62
CA TYR A 98 -11.66 -14.26 17.34
C TYR A 98 -12.19 -13.66 18.63
N ASP A 99 -12.23 -12.34 18.67
CA ASP A 99 -12.83 -11.60 19.77
C ASP A 99 -14.25 -11.13 19.38
N PRO A 100 -15.31 -11.72 19.97
CA PRO A 100 -16.69 -11.36 19.66
C PRO A 100 -17.06 -9.95 20.12
N ALA A 101 -16.38 -9.40 21.12
CA ALA A 101 -16.66 -8.05 21.61
C ALA A 101 -16.26 -6.99 20.58
N THR A 102 -15.11 -7.17 19.93
CA THR A 102 -14.59 -6.22 18.95
C THR A 102 -14.89 -6.61 17.50
N GLY A 103 -15.27 -7.86 17.25
CA GLY A 103 -15.45 -8.40 15.90
C GLY A 103 -14.14 -8.55 15.14
N ARG A 104 -13.01 -8.61 15.84
CA ARG A 104 -11.68 -8.67 15.24
C ARG A 104 -11.08 -10.06 15.35
N ILE A 105 -10.30 -10.42 14.34
CA ILE A 105 -9.55 -11.65 14.30
C ILE A 105 -8.18 -11.38 14.93
N GLY A 106 -7.85 -12.12 15.99
CA GLY A 106 -6.56 -12.07 16.68
C GLY A 106 -5.51 -12.93 15.97
N GLY A 107 -4.29 -12.41 15.87
CA GLY A 107 -3.10 -13.21 15.55
C GLY A 107 -2.58 -13.16 14.12
N GLY A 108 -3.06 -12.24 13.28
CA GLY A 108 -2.38 -11.90 12.03
C GLY A 108 -1.12 -11.05 12.25
N PRO A 109 -0.07 -11.17 11.42
CA PRO A 109 1.06 -10.22 11.43
C PRO A 109 0.57 -8.77 11.23
N SER A 110 -0.56 -8.59 10.54
CA SER A 110 -1.25 -7.33 10.34
C SER A 110 -1.74 -6.69 11.66
N ALA A 111 -2.19 -7.49 12.63
CA ALA A 111 -2.62 -6.98 13.93
C ALA A 111 -1.43 -6.48 14.77
N MET A 112 -0.27 -7.15 14.69
CA MET A 112 0.96 -6.71 15.36
C MET A 112 1.56 -5.46 14.69
N MET A 113 1.57 -5.41 13.36
CA MET A 113 2.05 -4.24 12.62
C MET A 113 1.14 -3.02 12.84
N ASN A 114 -0.17 -3.23 12.95
CA ASN A 114 -1.13 -2.18 13.28
C ASN A 114 -1.08 -1.76 14.76
N ALA A 115 -0.82 -2.66 15.71
CA ALA A 115 -0.65 -2.31 17.12
C ALA A 115 0.65 -1.53 17.40
N ALA A 116 1.76 -1.92 16.75
CA ALA A 116 3.01 -1.18 16.80
C ALA A 116 2.89 0.19 16.09
N SER A 117 2.18 0.24 14.96
CA SER A 117 1.89 1.50 14.24
C SER A 117 0.91 2.41 14.99
N ALA A 118 -0.04 1.84 15.74
CA ALA A 118 -0.95 2.61 16.59
C ALA A 118 -0.21 3.21 17.80
N SER A 119 0.67 2.44 18.43
CA SER A 119 1.44 2.91 19.60
C SER A 119 2.48 3.97 19.21
N SER A 120 3.15 3.81 18.06
CA SER A 120 4.03 4.85 17.52
C SER A 120 3.25 6.10 17.11
N SER A 121 2.06 5.95 16.54
CA SER A 121 1.22 7.10 16.17
C SER A 121 0.80 7.96 17.36
N ALA A 122 0.48 7.36 18.52
CA ALA A 122 0.08 8.12 19.71
C ALA A 122 1.25 8.93 20.31
N SER A 123 2.44 8.32 20.41
CA SER A 123 3.66 9.01 20.85
C SER A 123 4.04 10.14 19.89
N ASP A 124 3.96 9.88 18.59
CA ASP A 124 4.31 10.87 17.55
C ASP A 124 3.28 12.00 17.49
N GLN A 125 2.02 11.74 17.81
CA GLN A 125 0.98 12.76 17.92
C GLN A 125 1.23 13.71 19.10
N ALA A 126 1.70 13.20 20.24
CA ALA A 126 2.09 14.05 21.37
C ALA A 126 3.28 14.95 21.03
N LYS A 127 4.30 14.40 20.34
CA LYS A 127 5.44 15.19 19.85
C LYS A 127 5.02 16.25 18.82
N LEU A 128 4.10 15.92 17.91
CA LEU A 128 3.53 16.87 16.96
C LEU A 128 2.83 18.04 17.65
N GLN A 129 2.05 17.76 18.70
CA GLN A 129 1.40 18.81 19.49
C GLN A 129 2.44 19.71 20.16
N GLN A 130 3.49 19.14 20.74
CA GLN A 130 4.58 19.90 21.35
C GLN A 130 5.27 20.84 20.34
N ILE A 131 5.53 20.38 19.12
CA ILE A 131 6.13 21.20 18.06
C ILE A 131 5.17 22.32 17.64
N ARG A 132 3.87 22.01 17.47
CA ARG A 132 2.85 23.01 17.10
C ARG A 132 2.72 24.11 18.16
N GLU A 133 2.74 23.76 19.44
CA GLU A 133 2.74 24.75 20.52
C GLU A 133 3.98 25.65 20.49
N ALA A 134 5.16 25.07 20.23
CA ALA A 134 6.40 25.84 20.11
C ALA A 134 6.38 26.81 18.93
N ILE A 135 5.86 26.38 17.78
CA ILE A 135 5.62 27.24 16.60
C ILE A 135 4.66 28.37 16.97
N GLY A 136 3.56 28.07 17.65
CA GLY A 136 2.59 29.07 18.10
C GLY A 136 3.22 30.13 19.00
N LYS A 137 4.09 29.72 19.95
CA LYS A 137 4.84 30.64 20.82
C LYS A 137 5.82 31.51 20.03
N PHE A 138 6.55 30.93 19.08
CA PHE A 138 7.47 31.67 18.21
C PHE A 138 6.73 32.71 17.36
N ALA A 139 5.62 32.31 16.74
CA ALA A 139 4.79 33.19 15.92
C ALA A 139 4.17 34.32 16.75
N ALA A 140 3.74 34.04 17.98
CA ALA A 140 3.24 35.06 18.90
C ALA A 140 4.31 36.09 19.30
N ALA A 141 5.57 35.66 19.44
CA ALA A 141 6.67 36.54 19.84
C ALA A 141 7.24 37.38 18.69
N THR A 142 7.27 36.84 17.46
CA THR A 142 7.92 37.47 16.30
C THR A 142 6.97 38.04 15.27
N GLY A 143 5.71 37.60 15.25
CA GLY A 143 4.72 37.93 14.23
C GLY A 143 4.84 37.09 12.94
N PHE A 144 5.78 36.14 12.86
CA PHE A 144 6.00 35.31 11.67
C PHE A 144 6.22 33.83 12.05
N TYR A 145 5.92 32.92 11.13
CA TYR A 145 6.28 31.50 11.30
C TYR A 145 7.79 31.31 11.11
N PRO A 146 8.41 30.35 11.82
CA PRO A 146 9.84 30.08 11.65
C PRO A 146 10.11 29.55 10.23
N GLY A 147 11.27 29.86 9.67
CA GLY A 147 11.69 29.34 8.36
C GLY A 147 12.05 27.86 8.40
N ASN A 148 12.41 27.33 9.57
CA ASN A 148 12.65 25.91 9.82
C ASN A 148 12.47 25.58 11.32
N LEU A 149 12.33 24.30 11.64
CA LEU A 149 12.08 23.87 13.03
C LEU A 149 13.29 24.10 13.95
N GLN A 150 14.51 24.20 13.42
CA GLN A 150 15.72 24.42 14.21
C GLN A 150 15.73 25.80 14.88
N GLN A 151 15.03 26.79 14.34
CA GLN A 151 14.87 28.11 14.97
C GLN A 151 14.09 28.09 16.28
N LEU A 152 13.34 27.01 16.56
CA LEU A 152 12.63 26.84 17.82
C LEU A 152 13.58 26.44 18.97
N VAL A 153 14.77 25.94 18.66
CA VAL A 153 15.76 25.47 19.64
C VAL A 153 16.81 26.58 19.88
N PRO A 154 17.25 26.80 21.13
CA PRO A 154 16.83 26.16 22.38
C PRO A 154 15.67 26.86 23.11
N VAL A 155 15.16 27.96 22.56
CA VAL A 155 14.30 28.90 23.30
C VAL A 155 12.88 28.36 23.53
N TYR A 156 12.28 27.75 22.51
CA TYR A 156 10.90 27.24 22.54
C TYR A 156 10.83 25.71 22.68
N LEU A 157 11.89 25.02 22.29
CA LEU A 157 12.08 23.58 22.42
C LEU A 157 13.50 23.28 22.91
N PRO A 158 13.70 22.36 23.89
CA PRO A 158 15.04 21.99 24.34
C PRO A 158 15.84 21.23 23.27
N SER A 159 15.15 20.42 22.46
CA SER A 159 15.69 19.71 21.30
C SER A 159 14.54 19.36 20.35
N LEU A 160 14.86 19.00 19.10
CA LEU A 160 13.84 18.60 18.12
C LEU A 160 13.38 17.16 18.40
N PRO A 161 12.09 16.92 18.70
CA PRO A 161 11.58 15.55 18.84
C PRO A 161 11.64 14.83 17.49
N LYS A 162 12.08 13.57 17.51
CA LYS A 162 12.03 12.67 16.34
C LYS A 162 10.82 11.75 16.42
N GLU A 163 10.32 11.34 15.26
CA GLU A 163 9.31 10.27 15.15
C GLU A 163 9.81 8.98 15.80
N ALA A 164 8.91 8.06 16.15
CA ALA A 164 9.26 6.78 16.76
C ALA A 164 10.18 5.92 15.87
N ASN A 165 10.11 6.13 14.56
CA ASN A 165 10.98 5.50 13.55
C ASN A 165 12.36 6.20 13.39
N GLY A 166 12.64 7.26 14.16
CA GLY A 166 13.88 8.04 14.10
C GLY A 166 13.91 9.13 13.01
N ASN A 167 12.87 9.23 12.18
CA ASN A 167 12.77 10.25 11.14
C ASN A 167 12.40 11.62 11.73
N ASP A 168 12.70 12.67 10.97
CA ASP A 168 12.32 14.04 11.30
C ASP A 168 10.91 14.36 10.80
N PHE A 169 10.20 15.22 11.54
CA PHE A 169 8.90 15.72 11.12
C PHE A 169 9.03 16.64 9.90
N THR A 170 8.05 16.55 8.99
CA THR A 170 8.00 17.44 7.83
C THR A 170 7.32 18.75 8.20
N TYR A 171 7.97 19.88 7.91
CA TYR A 171 7.48 21.22 8.21
C TYR A 171 7.34 22.04 6.92
N ASP A 172 6.21 22.74 6.81
CA ASP A 172 5.94 23.69 5.73
C ASP A 172 6.03 25.13 6.27
N PRO A 173 7.06 25.91 5.92
CA PRO A 173 7.24 27.27 6.40
C PRO A 173 6.20 28.25 5.85
N SER A 174 5.51 27.91 4.76
CA SER A 174 4.49 28.79 4.17
C SER A 174 3.18 28.78 4.95
N THR A 175 2.84 27.63 5.55
CA THR A 175 1.60 27.43 6.30
C THR A 175 1.82 27.28 7.81
N GLY A 176 3.06 27.07 8.26
CA GLY A 176 3.37 26.74 9.65
C GLY A 176 2.94 25.32 10.04
N SER A 177 2.59 24.47 9.07
CA SER A 177 2.06 23.12 9.33
C SER A 177 3.18 22.10 9.57
N VAL A 178 2.95 21.18 10.51
CA VAL A 178 3.85 20.06 10.81
C VAL A 178 3.09 18.75 10.68
N ASN A 179 3.65 17.83 9.88
CA ASN A 179 3.08 16.52 9.58
C ASN A 179 4.12 15.42 9.85
N SER A 180 3.65 14.22 10.22
CA SER A 180 4.51 13.04 10.26
C SER A 180 4.71 12.47 8.86
N ALA A 181 5.90 11.96 8.58
CA ALA A 181 6.23 11.31 7.31
C ALA A 181 5.36 10.07 7.07
N ALA A 182 5.01 9.34 8.14
CA ALA A 182 4.09 8.21 8.08
C ALA A 182 2.67 8.63 7.62
N GLN A 183 2.13 9.73 8.15
CA GLN A 183 0.80 10.22 7.78
C GLN A 183 0.79 10.80 6.36
N ALA A 184 1.86 11.48 5.96
CA ALA A 184 2.03 11.95 4.58
C ALA A 184 2.08 10.79 3.56
N ARG A 185 2.65 9.63 3.93
CA ARG A 185 2.66 8.42 3.10
C ARG A 185 1.29 7.73 3.07
N ALA A 186 0.61 7.62 4.21
CA ALA A 186 -0.73 7.03 4.29
C ALA A 186 -1.75 7.81 3.43
N ALA A 187 -1.69 9.15 3.47
CA ALA A 187 -2.55 10.00 2.63
C ALA A 187 -2.32 9.80 1.12
N ARG A 188 -1.09 9.43 0.71
CA ARG A 188 -0.76 9.13 -0.69
C ARG A 188 -1.27 7.76 -1.14
N GLN A 189 -1.31 6.76 -0.25
CA GLN A 189 -1.74 5.40 -0.61
C GLN A 189 -3.26 5.28 -0.81
N VAL A 190 -4.06 6.07 -0.10
CA VAL A 190 -5.53 6.07 -0.26
C VAL A 190 -5.94 6.61 -1.63
N LEU A 191 -5.17 7.52 -2.23
CA LEU A 191 -5.47 8.06 -3.56
C LEU A 191 -5.17 7.06 -4.69
N SER A 192 -4.23 6.13 -4.50
CA SER A 192 -3.86 5.12 -5.50
C SER A 192 -4.77 3.87 -5.54
N GLY A 193 -5.69 3.74 -4.59
CA GLY A 193 -6.58 2.57 -4.47
C GLY A 193 -7.93 2.69 -5.20
N GLN A 194 -8.29 3.87 -5.71
CA GLN A 194 -9.46 4.02 -6.58
C GLN A 194 -9.07 3.81 -8.05
N SER A 195 -8.75 2.56 -8.41
CA SER A 195 -8.81 2.16 -9.82
C SER A 195 -10.28 2.19 -10.26
N LEU A 196 -10.65 3.32 -10.85
CA LEU A 196 -11.86 3.50 -11.62
C LEU A 196 -12.00 2.34 -12.61
N GLN A 197 -13.03 1.51 -12.38
CA GLN A 197 -13.60 0.64 -13.39
C GLN A 197 -14.27 1.55 -14.45
N ARG A 198 -13.45 2.21 -15.28
CA ARG A 198 -13.89 2.99 -16.43
C ARG A 198 -14.37 1.99 -17.49
N GLN A 199 -15.67 1.80 -17.57
CA GLN A 199 -16.31 1.28 -18.77
C GLN A 199 -15.96 2.20 -19.96
N PRO A 200 -15.58 1.65 -21.12
CA PRO A 200 -15.34 2.44 -22.32
C PRO A 200 -16.69 2.90 -22.90
N MET A 201 -17.08 4.14 -22.62
CA MET A 201 -18.17 4.80 -23.34
C MET A 201 -17.58 5.51 -24.56
N GLY A 202 -17.73 4.86 -25.71
CA GLY A 202 -17.43 5.44 -27.01
C GLY A 202 -18.43 6.54 -27.37
N GLY A 203 -17.89 7.64 -27.88
CA GLY A 203 -18.38 8.48 -28.97
C GLY A 203 -19.88 8.81 -29.08
N GLY A 204 -20.19 10.11 -29.09
CA GLY A 204 -21.36 10.61 -29.84
C GLY A 204 -21.92 11.91 -29.29
N GLY A 205 -21.83 12.96 -30.11
CA GLY A 205 -22.22 14.33 -29.78
C GLY A 205 -23.68 14.57 -29.36
N GLY A 206 -23.87 15.71 -28.69
CA GLY A 206 -25.18 16.36 -28.58
C GLY A 206 -25.33 17.23 -27.33
N PRO A 207 -25.50 18.56 -27.45
CA PRO A 207 -25.80 19.43 -26.32
C PRO A 207 -27.32 19.56 -26.14
N MET A 208 -27.99 18.54 -25.59
CA MET A 208 -29.33 18.64 -24.96
C MET A 208 -29.69 17.30 -24.31
N ALA A 209 -29.75 17.24 -22.97
CA ALA A 209 -30.66 16.35 -22.21
C ALA A 209 -30.42 16.50 -20.70
N GLU A 210 -31.00 17.54 -20.11
CA GLU A 210 -31.41 17.49 -18.70
C GLU A 210 -32.62 16.54 -18.59
N THR A 211 -32.49 15.50 -17.77
CA THR A 211 -33.52 14.78 -16.97
C THR A 211 -32.98 13.36 -16.73
N MET A 212 -32.55 13.05 -15.51
CA MET A 212 -33.40 12.43 -14.49
C MET A 212 -33.27 10.90 -14.52
N THR A 213 -32.20 10.37 -13.93
CA THR A 213 -32.15 8.98 -13.45
C THR A 213 -31.23 8.86 -12.23
N GLY A 214 -31.77 9.28 -11.08
CA GLY A 214 -32.03 8.42 -9.91
C GLY A 214 -31.03 7.36 -9.44
N ILE A 215 -29.72 7.46 -9.68
CA ILE A 215 -28.72 6.57 -9.05
C ILE A 215 -27.55 7.43 -8.56
N GLY A 216 -27.64 7.91 -7.32
CA GLY A 216 -26.56 8.73 -6.75
C GLY A 216 -26.72 9.16 -5.29
N ILE A 217 -27.65 8.61 -4.53
CA ILE A 217 -27.93 9.08 -3.16
C ILE A 217 -27.29 8.16 -2.09
N SER A 218 -26.95 6.92 -2.44
CA SER A 218 -26.48 5.94 -1.44
C SER A 218 -25.08 6.23 -0.87
N ASN A 219 -24.19 6.86 -1.64
CA ASN A 219 -22.83 7.21 -1.17
C ASN A 219 -22.78 8.46 -0.28
N GLN A 220 -23.89 9.17 -0.12
CA GLN A 220 -23.93 10.43 0.63
C GLN A 220 -24.39 10.24 2.08
N LEU A 221 -25.03 9.11 2.41
CA LEU A 221 -25.53 8.83 3.76
C LEU A 221 -24.44 8.28 4.71
N ASP A 222 -23.49 7.49 4.24
CA ASP A 222 -22.38 7.00 5.08
C ASP A 222 -21.36 8.09 5.44
N ASN A 223 -21.29 9.17 4.67
CA ASN A 223 -20.37 10.29 4.95
C ASN A 223 -21.01 11.40 5.81
N MET A 224 -22.30 11.30 6.17
CA MET A 224 -23.00 12.28 7.00
C MET A 224 -23.05 11.94 8.50
N SER A 225 -22.69 10.71 8.92
CA SER A 225 -22.75 10.33 10.34
C SER A 225 -21.50 10.72 11.17
N SER A 226 -20.46 11.28 10.56
CA SER A 226 -19.22 11.69 11.24
C SER A 226 -18.90 13.19 11.11
N ALA A 227 -19.77 13.97 10.46
CA ALA A 227 -19.60 15.41 10.26
C ALA A 227 -20.29 16.20 11.39
N GLY A 228 -19.86 15.97 12.62
CA GLY A 228 -20.43 16.57 13.82
C GLY A 228 -19.43 17.34 14.67
N SER A 229 -18.44 18.02 14.09
CA SER A 229 -17.67 19.14 14.69
C SER A 229 -16.49 19.52 13.80
N SER A 230 -16.60 20.63 13.08
CA SER A 230 -15.54 21.63 12.81
C SER A 230 -15.89 22.42 11.55
N ALA A 231 -16.45 23.61 11.76
CA ALA A 231 -16.49 24.66 10.76
C ALA A 231 -15.09 25.27 10.62
N VAL A 232 -14.62 25.38 9.37
CA VAL A 232 -13.57 26.25 8.77
C VAL A 232 -13.29 25.55 7.42
N GLY A 233 -13.77 25.99 6.27
CA GLY A 233 -13.61 27.34 5.73
C GLY A 233 -12.79 27.22 4.44
N THR A 234 -13.44 26.77 3.37
CA THR A 234 -13.25 27.16 1.96
C THR A 234 -11.82 27.51 1.50
N ARG A 235 -11.10 26.58 0.85
CA ARG A 235 -10.08 26.85 -0.20
C ARG A 235 -9.44 25.55 -0.75
N VAL A 236 -10.18 24.72 -1.49
CA VAL A 236 -9.56 23.68 -2.35
C VAL A 236 -10.42 23.49 -3.60
N ARG A 237 -10.24 24.35 -4.61
CA ARG A 237 -10.75 24.11 -5.98
C ARG A 237 -9.72 24.46 -7.08
N GLY A 238 -8.46 24.70 -6.72
CA GLY A 238 -7.41 25.12 -7.66
C GLY A 238 -6.53 24.01 -8.24
N ASP A 239 -6.22 22.95 -7.50
CA ASP A 239 -5.09 22.06 -7.84
C ASP A 239 -5.43 20.74 -8.54
N ALA A 240 -6.70 20.50 -8.90
CA ALA A 240 -7.11 19.24 -9.53
C ALA A 240 -6.79 19.15 -11.04
N ARG A 241 -6.12 20.14 -11.65
CA ARG A 241 -5.76 20.13 -13.09
C ARG A 241 -4.30 19.74 -13.39
N GLY A 242 -3.44 19.58 -12.39
CA GLY A 242 -2.02 19.25 -12.61
C GLY A 242 -1.70 17.75 -12.71
N ILE A 243 -2.44 16.89 -12.03
CA ILE A 243 -2.03 15.48 -11.81
C ILE A 243 -2.33 14.57 -13.01
N GLY A 244 -3.18 15.00 -13.95
CA GLY A 244 -3.46 14.22 -15.17
C GLY A 244 -2.31 14.21 -16.18
N GLN A 245 -1.53 15.30 -16.25
CA GLN A 245 -0.52 15.47 -17.32
C GLN A 245 0.74 14.61 -17.15
N GLU A 246 1.13 14.27 -15.92
CA GLU A 246 2.29 13.40 -15.66
C GLU A 246 2.04 11.94 -16.05
N HIS A 247 0.80 11.47 -15.88
CA HIS A 247 0.46 10.08 -16.16
C HIS A 247 0.37 9.79 -17.66
N ASP A 248 -0.12 10.76 -18.44
CA ASP A 248 -0.14 10.67 -19.91
C ASP A 248 1.28 10.69 -20.51
N GLN A 249 2.21 11.47 -19.95
CA GLN A 249 3.60 11.49 -20.44
C GLN A 249 4.34 10.17 -20.19
N GLN A 250 4.16 9.53 -19.04
CA GLN A 250 4.76 8.22 -18.77
C GLN A 250 4.18 7.14 -19.67
N GLN A 251 2.88 7.19 -19.96
CA GLN A 251 2.22 6.21 -20.82
C GLN A 251 2.64 6.39 -22.29
N GLN A 252 2.78 7.63 -22.75
CA GLN A 252 3.31 7.96 -24.08
C GLN A 252 4.75 7.47 -24.24
N ALA A 253 5.61 7.70 -23.24
CA ALA A 253 7.01 7.24 -23.26
C ALA A 253 7.13 5.71 -23.23
N ALA A 254 6.21 5.01 -22.55
CA ALA A 254 6.16 3.55 -22.55
C ALA A 254 5.73 2.98 -23.92
N MET A 255 4.85 3.68 -24.65
CA MET A 255 4.43 3.26 -26.00
C MET A 255 5.54 3.53 -27.04
N ASP A 256 6.22 4.67 -26.97
CA ASP A 256 7.37 4.97 -27.84
C ASP A 256 8.49 3.92 -27.67
N ASN A 257 8.71 3.41 -26.46
CA ASN A 257 9.73 2.40 -26.18
C ASN A 257 9.35 0.99 -26.64
N LEU A 258 8.06 0.75 -26.91
CA LEU A 258 7.56 -0.50 -27.48
C LEU A 258 7.46 -0.45 -29.03
N GLY A 259 7.81 0.67 -29.65
CA GLY A 259 7.94 0.80 -31.11
C GLY A 259 6.62 0.65 -31.88
N LEU A 260 5.50 1.02 -31.26
CA LEU A 260 4.17 1.09 -31.88
C LEU A 260 3.82 2.54 -32.23
#